data_AF-A0A9P7F8P6-F1
#
_entry.id   AF-A0A9P7F8P6-F1
#
_cell.length_a   1.000
_cell.length_b   1.000
_cell.length_c   1.000
_cell.angle_alpha   90.00
_cell.angle_beta   90.00
_cell.angle_gamma   90.00
#
_symmetry.space_group_name_H-M   'P 1'
#
loop_
_entity.id
_entity.type
_entity.pdbx_description
1 polymer ?
#
loop_
_entity_poly.entity_id
_entity_poly.type
_entity_poly.pdbx_seq_one_letter_code
_entity_poly.pdbx_strand_id
1 'polypeptide(L)'
;MSPTPSLFPSQPPEDDFNSRRATSMSPMPLLVTSTFFSSIESVPSTSASVAVNDIRQPAPPLETHQSAQASPSIIPVHVPIYDRGKPRRVWPQGMYTVDMVVGFQQMDIPKFRNYGQEQLFRLIFGDTPFVKATYHENCKAWRETPLTILEAHKQSGRTQDGLWSNCLAARRIALGLESKKHSRRK
;
A
#
# COMPACT_ATOMS: atom_id res chain seq x y z
N MET A 1 -45.20 -38.20 33.33
CA MET A 1 -44.53 -37.74 32.09
C MET A 1 -45.04 -36.35 31.81
N SER A 2 -44.22 -35.33 32.06
CA SER A 2 -44.62 -33.93 31.99
C SER A 2 -44.07 -33.32 30.70
N PRO A 3 -44.86 -32.60 29.88
CA PRO A 3 -44.38 -32.03 28.64
C PRO A 3 -43.56 -30.75 28.90
N THR A 4 -42.38 -30.70 28.30
CA THR A 4 -41.46 -29.54 28.30
C THR A 4 -41.96 -28.49 27.29
N PRO A 5 -42.14 -27.22 27.67
CA PRO A 5 -42.51 -26.18 26.72
C PRO A 5 -41.33 -25.76 25.85
N SER A 6 -41.57 -25.72 24.54
CA SER A 6 -40.64 -25.31 23.49
C SER A 6 -40.42 -23.79 23.51
N LEU A 7 -39.18 -23.36 23.70
CA LEU A 7 -38.74 -21.97 23.65
C LEU A 7 -38.40 -21.61 22.19
N PHE A 8 -39.33 -20.95 21.49
CA PHE A 8 -39.03 -20.30 20.21
C PHE A 8 -38.43 -18.90 20.46
N PRO A 9 -37.33 -18.52 19.80
CA PRO A 9 -36.85 -17.14 19.82
C PRO A 9 -37.69 -16.28 18.87
N SER A 10 -38.21 -15.18 19.42
CA SER A 10 -38.91 -14.11 18.71
C SER A 10 -37.99 -13.44 17.67
N GLN A 11 -38.45 -13.33 16.43
CA GLN A 11 -37.82 -12.49 15.41
C GLN A 11 -37.93 -11.00 15.79
N PRO A 12 -36.87 -10.20 15.62
CA PRO A 12 -36.95 -8.75 15.75
C PRO A 12 -37.67 -8.11 14.55
N PRO A 13 -38.30 -6.94 14.74
CA PRO A 13 -39.04 -6.23 13.70
C PRO A 13 -38.11 -5.64 12.64
N GLU A 14 -38.57 -5.72 11.39
CA GLU A 14 -37.95 -5.11 10.21
C GLU A 14 -38.13 -3.58 10.31
N ASP A 15 -37.03 -2.85 10.57
CA ASP A 15 -37.03 -1.39 10.54
C ASP A 15 -36.98 -0.87 9.09
N ASP A 16 -38.05 -0.17 8.76
CA ASP A 16 -38.37 0.47 7.49
C ASP A 16 -37.45 1.69 7.23
N PHE A 17 -36.20 1.44 6.81
CA PHE A 17 -35.20 2.49 6.56
C PHE A 17 -35.24 3.05 5.13
N ASN A 18 -36.44 3.28 4.59
CA ASN A 18 -36.62 3.82 3.25
C ASN A 18 -37.42 5.12 3.26
N SER A 19 -36.93 6.13 3.99
CA SER A 19 -37.43 7.50 3.87
C SER A 19 -36.46 8.50 4.48
N ARG A 20 -35.61 9.12 3.64
CA ARG A 20 -35.38 10.57 3.61
C ARG A 20 -34.45 10.98 2.47
N ARG A 21 -35.12 11.42 1.42
CA ARG A 21 -34.75 12.46 0.45
C ARG A 21 -34.05 13.65 1.16
N ALA A 22 -32.85 13.99 0.71
CA ALA A 22 -32.25 15.33 0.85
C ALA A 22 -31.49 15.62 -0.46
N THR A 23 -32.12 16.29 -1.44
CA THR A 23 -31.88 17.70 -1.81
C THR A 23 -30.38 18.02 -1.88
N SER A 24 -29.74 17.80 -3.04
CA SER A 24 -29.56 18.82 -4.08
C SER A 24 -29.00 20.14 -3.55
N MET A 25 -27.68 20.21 -3.43
CA MET A 25 -26.89 21.44 -3.52
C MET A 25 -25.74 21.14 -4.49
N SER A 26 -25.78 21.78 -5.66
CA SER A 26 -24.69 21.75 -6.64
C SER A 26 -23.46 22.43 -6.07
N PRO A 27 -22.26 21.81 -6.10
CA PRO A 27 -21.04 22.52 -5.82
C PRO A 27 -20.73 23.47 -7.00
N MET A 28 -20.60 24.74 -6.66
CA MET A 28 -20.15 25.82 -7.55
C MET A 28 -18.70 25.55 -7.98
N PRO A 29 -18.32 25.63 -9.27
CA PRO A 29 -16.93 25.51 -9.68
C PRO A 29 -16.18 26.80 -9.33
N LEU A 30 -15.20 26.70 -8.44
CA LEU A 30 -14.21 27.75 -8.23
C LEU A 30 -13.21 27.70 -9.39
N LEU A 31 -13.28 28.71 -10.26
CA LEU A 31 -12.23 29.05 -11.22
C LEU A 31 -10.99 29.45 -10.43
N VAL A 32 -10.01 28.56 -10.33
CA VAL A 32 -8.68 28.89 -9.79
C VAL A 32 -7.70 29.05 -10.95
N THR A 33 -7.15 30.25 -10.95
CA THR A 33 -6.17 30.91 -11.80
C THR A 33 -5.07 30.00 -12.35
N SER A 34 -4.98 29.96 -13.68
CA SER A 34 -3.85 29.41 -14.43
C SER A 34 -2.59 30.20 -14.10
N THR A 35 -1.61 29.55 -13.45
CA THR A 35 -0.28 30.13 -13.25
C THR A 35 0.67 29.47 -14.24
N PHE A 36 1.07 30.24 -15.26
CA PHE A 36 2.14 29.89 -16.18
C PHE A 36 3.46 29.79 -15.38
N PHE A 37 4.00 28.59 -15.22
CA PHE A 37 5.42 28.43 -14.90
C PHE A 37 6.15 28.08 -16.19
N SER A 38 6.79 29.10 -16.77
CA SER A 38 7.76 28.92 -17.84
C SER A 38 8.96 28.15 -17.33
N SER A 39 9.38 27.20 -18.16
CA SER A 39 10.74 26.73 -18.33
C SER A 39 11.80 27.76 -17.98
N ILE A 40 12.84 27.34 -17.27
CA ILE A 40 14.20 27.41 -17.79
C ILE A 40 15.08 26.33 -17.14
N GLU A 41 15.50 25.45 -18.03
CA GLU A 41 16.72 24.67 -18.08
C GLU A 41 17.94 25.43 -17.51
N SER A 42 18.70 24.78 -16.62
CA SER A 42 20.11 25.13 -16.37
C SER A 42 20.80 23.95 -15.69
N VAL A 43 21.42 23.12 -16.52
CA VAL A 43 22.47 22.17 -16.15
C VAL A 43 23.77 22.95 -15.93
N PRO A 44 24.44 22.81 -14.77
CA PRO A 44 25.87 23.09 -14.70
C PRO A 44 26.66 21.86 -15.14
N SER A 45 27.46 22.12 -16.17
CA SER A 45 28.45 21.26 -16.79
C SER A 45 29.42 20.62 -15.80
N THR A 46 29.70 19.36 -16.08
CA THR A 46 30.95 18.65 -15.83
C THR A 46 32.18 19.56 -16.02
N SER A 47 33.08 19.58 -15.04
CA SER A 47 34.50 19.86 -15.29
C SER A 47 35.39 19.14 -14.27
N ALA A 48 36.45 18.60 -14.82
CA ALA A 48 37.42 17.67 -14.26
C ALA A 48 38.30 18.29 -13.17
N SER A 49 38.90 17.44 -12.32
CA SER A 49 40.37 17.40 -12.28
C SER A 49 40.93 16.25 -11.45
N VAL A 50 42.10 15.87 -11.92
CA VAL A 50 42.98 14.77 -11.56
C VAL A 50 43.58 14.95 -10.17
N ALA A 51 43.74 13.86 -9.42
CA ALA A 51 44.84 13.72 -8.47
C ALA A 51 45.24 12.24 -8.37
N VAL A 52 46.25 11.87 -9.15
CA VAL A 52 47.00 10.62 -8.98
C VAL A 52 47.83 10.79 -7.71
N ASN A 53 47.38 10.23 -6.60
CA ASN A 53 48.20 10.04 -5.41
C ASN A 53 48.61 8.58 -5.33
N ASP A 54 49.81 8.32 -5.86
CA ASP A 54 50.56 7.08 -5.67
C ASP A 54 51.09 7.07 -4.23
N ILE A 55 50.26 6.55 -3.31
CA ILE A 55 50.65 6.29 -1.92
C ILE A 55 50.73 4.78 -1.76
N ARG A 56 51.97 4.30 -1.70
CA ARG A 56 52.40 2.94 -1.38
C ARG A 56 51.68 2.45 -0.11
N GLN A 57 50.60 1.71 -0.30
CA GLN A 57 49.75 1.19 0.75
C GLN A 57 50.38 -0.11 1.31
N PRO A 58 50.58 -0.25 2.64
CA PRO A 58 51.02 -1.50 3.24
C PRO A 58 49.94 -2.57 3.05
N ALA A 59 50.37 -3.81 2.78
CA ALA A 59 49.49 -4.94 2.57
C ALA A 59 48.47 -5.07 3.73
N PRO A 60 47.15 -5.09 3.45
CA PRO A 60 46.15 -5.25 4.49
C PRO A 60 46.27 -6.66 5.09
N PRO A 61 45.99 -6.82 6.40
CA PRO A 61 45.93 -8.12 7.03
C PRO A 61 44.88 -8.98 6.31
N LEU A 62 45.17 -10.27 6.13
CA LEU A 62 44.18 -11.29 5.79
C LEU A 62 43.16 -11.37 6.93
N GLU A 63 42.23 -10.41 7.00
CA GLU A 63 41.03 -10.56 7.79
C GLU A 63 40.20 -11.63 7.12
N THR A 64 40.25 -12.81 7.72
CA THR A 64 39.30 -13.88 7.47
C THR A 64 37.94 -13.33 7.91
N HIS A 65 37.26 -12.60 7.00
CA HIS A 65 35.88 -12.20 7.17
C HIS A 65 35.06 -13.49 7.15
N GLN A 66 35.01 -14.14 8.31
CA GLN A 66 34.00 -15.11 8.66
C GLN A 66 32.68 -14.33 8.59
N SER A 67 32.12 -14.29 7.39
CA SER A 67 30.86 -13.64 7.08
C SER A 67 29.80 -14.36 7.90
N ALA A 68 29.61 -13.90 9.13
CA ALA A 68 28.55 -14.34 10.01
C ALA A 68 27.27 -14.21 9.20
N GLN A 69 26.74 -15.36 8.77
CA GLN A 69 25.62 -15.44 7.87
C GLN A 69 24.42 -14.93 8.66
N ALA A 70 24.19 -13.62 8.61
CA ALA A 70 23.13 -12.96 9.36
C ALA A 70 21.81 -13.64 9.00
N SER A 71 21.19 -14.24 10.01
CA SER A 71 19.87 -14.84 9.88
C SER A 71 18.93 -13.77 9.32
N PRO A 72 18.14 -14.08 8.27
CA PRO A 72 17.22 -13.12 7.69
C PRO A 72 16.22 -12.69 8.77
N SER A 73 16.26 -11.42 9.16
CA SER A 73 15.29 -10.86 10.11
C SER A 73 14.06 -10.38 9.35
N ILE A 74 12.88 -10.77 9.83
CA ILE A 74 11.61 -10.20 9.36
C ILE A 74 11.48 -8.81 9.97
N ILE A 75 11.21 -7.81 9.15
CA ILE A 75 11.03 -6.41 9.57
C ILE A 75 9.53 -6.11 9.51
N PRO A 76 8.83 -5.97 10.65
CA PRO A 76 7.43 -5.56 10.66
C PRO A 76 7.27 -4.21 9.95
N VAL A 77 6.28 -4.12 9.06
CA VAL A 77 5.98 -2.85 8.38
C VAL A 77 5.09 -1.99 9.25
N HIS A 78 5.09 -0.68 8.99
CA HIS A 78 4.21 0.23 9.72
C HIS A 78 2.76 0.00 9.27
N VAL A 79 1.94 -0.47 10.20
CA VAL A 79 0.51 -0.68 9.99
C VAL A 79 -0.24 0.46 10.69
N PRO A 80 -1.10 1.21 9.99
CA PRO A 80 -1.95 2.20 10.64
C PRO A 80 -2.71 1.58 11.81
N ILE A 81 -2.63 2.19 12.99
CA ILE A 81 -3.37 1.70 14.15
C ILE A 81 -4.86 1.92 13.86
N TYR A 82 -5.57 0.81 13.64
CA TYR A 82 -7.01 0.85 13.50
C TYR A 82 -7.63 0.99 14.89
N ASP A 83 -8.38 2.08 15.08
CA ASP A 83 -9.17 2.30 16.27
C ASP A 83 -10.15 1.12 16.47
N ARG A 84 -10.01 0.39 17.58
CA ARG A 84 -10.82 -0.81 17.90
C ARG A 84 -12.31 -0.49 18.03
N GLY A 85 -12.67 0.79 18.21
CA GLY A 85 -14.06 1.24 18.27
C GLY A 85 -14.76 1.40 16.90
N LYS A 86 -14.02 1.27 15.79
CA LYS A 86 -14.58 1.42 14.44
C LYS A 86 -14.71 0.05 13.75
N PRO A 87 -15.69 -0.14 12.84
CA PRO A 87 -15.79 -1.36 12.06
C PRO A 87 -14.43 -1.67 11.44
N ARG A 88 -13.95 -2.90 11.66
CA ARG A 88 -12.61 -3.34 11.26
C ARG A 88 -12.38 -2.98 9.80
N ARG A 89 -11.48 -2.04 9.55
CA ARG A 89 -11.06 -1.73 8.18
C ARG A 89 -10.37 -2.97 7.63
N VAL A 90 -10.82 -3.42 6.47
CA VAL A 90 -10.24 -4.58 5.80
C VAL A 90 -8.90 -4.15 5.20
N TRP A 91 -7.84 -4.90 5.47
CA TRP A 91 -6.56 -4.71 4.80
C TRP A 91 -6.77 -4.77 3.28
N PRO A 92 -6.16 -3.89 2.46
CA PRO A 92 -5.06 -2.97 2.78
C PRO A 92 -5.50 -1.51 3.02
N GLN A 93 -6.73 -1.26 3.46
CA GLN A 93 -7.28 0.10 3.54
C GLN A 93 -6.46 1.01 4.47
N GLY A 94 -5.88 2.08 3.91
CA GLY A 94 -5.07 3.05 4.66
C GLY A 94 -3.58 2.71 4.73
N MET A 95 -3.14 1.62 4.13
CA MET A 95 -1.72 1.27 4.04
C MET A 95 -1.01 2.14 2.99
N TYR A 96 0.24 2.50 3.26
CA TYR A 96 1.09 3.22 2.32
C TYR A 96 1.75 2.26 1.33
N THR A 97 1.99 2.74 0.12
CA THR A 97 2.61 1.97 -0.98
C THR A 97 3.99 1.49 -0.59
N VAL A 98 4.78 2.31 0.11
CA VAL A 98 6.11 1.92 0.60
C VAL A 98 6.04 0.71 1.55
N ASP A 99 5.11 0.70 2.49
CA ASP A 99 4.94 -0.39 3.46
C ASP A 99 4.40 -1.66 2.78
N MET A 100 3.49 -1.52 1.81
CA MET A 100 2.97 -2.63 0.99
C MET A 100 4.07 -3.31 0.18
N VAL A 101 4.91 -2.52 -0.52
CA VAL A 101 5.99 -3.05 -1.36
C VAL A 101 7.02 -3.79 -0.50
N VAL A 102 7.44 -3.21 0.62
CA VAL A 102 8.36 -3.87 1.57
C VAL A 102 7.75 -5.17 2.08
N GLY A 103 6.46 -5.16 2.44
CA GLY A 103 5.79 -6.35 2.93
C GLY A 103 5.68 -7.46 1.89
N PHE A 104 5.33 -7.14 0.63
CA PHE A 104 5.29 -8.13 -0.44
C PHE A 104 6.67 -8.69 -0.80
N GLN A 105 7.70 -7.84 -0.83
CA GLN A 105 9.08 -8.27 -1.04
C GLN A 105 9.51 -9.26 0.04
N GLN A 106 9.19 -8.99 1.31
CA GLN A 106 9.47 -9.92 2.40
C GLN A 106 8.72 -11.24 2.28
N MET A 107 7.44 -11.22 1.86
CA MET A 107 6.66 -12.44 1.62
C MET A 107 7.25 -13.32 0.51
N ASP A 108 7.95 -12.74 -0.47
CA ASP A 108 8.59 -13.47 -1.58
C ASP A 108 10.01 -13.98 -1.23
N ILE A 109 10.58 -13.68 -0.05
CA ILE A 109 11.92 -14.14 0.35
C ILE A 109 11.92 -15.67 0.53
N PRO A 110 12.73 -16.44 -0.22
CA PRO A 110 12.74 -17.90 -0.14
C PRO A 110 13.07 -18.45 1.26
N LYS A 111 13.87 -17.72 2.04
CA LYS A 111 14.26 -18.11 3.40
C LYS A 111 13.08 -18.15 4.38
N PHE A 112 11.96 -17.49 4.07
CA PHE A 112 10.77 -17.47 4.91
C PHE A 112 9.70 -18.48 4.48
N ARG A 113 9.99 -19.36 3.50
CA ARG A 113 9.04 -20.41 3.05
C ARG A 113 8.67 -21.43 4.13
N ASN A 114 9.44 -21.50 5.21
CA ASN A 114 9.15 -22.36 6.36
C ASN A 114 7.97 -21.81 7.20
N TYR A 115 7.63 -20.52 7.05
CA TYR A 115 6.46 -19.94 7.68
C TYR A 115 5.21 -20.22 6.83
N GLY A 116 4.09 -20.53 7.49
CA GLY A 116 2.79 -20.50 6.82
C GLY A 116 2.51 -19.09 6.28
N GLN A 117 1.85 -18.99 5.12
CA GLN A 117 1.59 -17.69 4.47
C GLN A 117 0.86 -16.70 5.41
N GLU A 118 -0.15 -17.17 6.13
CA GLU A 118 -0.87 -16.35 7.11
C GLU A 118 0.01 -15.93 8.29
N GLN A 119 0.85 -16.83 8.77
CA GLN A 119 1.78 -16.55 9.87
C GLN A 119 2.79 -15.48 9.46
N LEU A 120 3.40 -15.63 8.28
CA LEU A 120 4.34 -14.66 7.75
C LEU A 120 3.67 -13.31 7.49
N PHE A 121 2.43 -13.33 6.98
CA PHE A 121 1.63 -12.12 6.80
C PHE A 121 1.43 -11.38 8.13
N ARG A 122 1.05 -12.08 9.20
CA ARG A 122 0.87 -11.46 10.53
C ARG A 122 2.18 -10.96 11.14
N LEU A 123 3.31 -11.61 10.86
CA LEU A 123 4.62 -11.13 11.31
C LEU A 123 5.01 -9.81 10.61
N ILE A 124 4.66 -9.66 9.33
CA ILE A 124 5.00 -8.49 8.52
C ILE A 124 3.99 -7.36 8.77
N PHE A 125 2.69 -7.65 8.67
CA PHE A 125 1.60 -6.68 8.72
C PHE A 125 0.87 -6.67 10.07
N GLY A 126 1.51 -7.15 11.14
CA GLY A 126 0.97 -7.17 12.50
C GLY A 126 -0.35 -7.92 12.64
N ASP A 127 -1.20 -7.46 13.55
CA ASP A 127 -2.48 -8.10 13.89
C ASP A 127 -3.59 -7.90 12.84
N THR A 128 -3.23 -7.63 11.59
CA THR A 128 -4.21 -7.49 10.51
C THR A 128 -4.80 -8.85 10.14
N PRO A 129 -6.13 -8.94 9.93
CA PRO A 129 -6.77 -10.18 9.54
C PRO A 129 -6.28 -10.58 8.14
N PHE A 130 -5.75 -11.79 8.04
CA PHE A 130 -5.33 -12.35 6.76
C PHE A 130 -6.55 -12.86 5.99
N VAL A 131 -6.82 -12.25 4.84
CA VAL A 131 -7.83 -12.72 3.89
C VAL A 131 -7.13 -13.13 2.62
N LYS A 132 -7.06 -14.45 2.36
CA LYS A 132 -6.28 -15.05 1.27
C LYS A 132 -6.61 -14.44 -0.10
N ALA A 133 -7.90 -14.30 -0.43
CA ALA A 133 -8.33 -13.71 -1.70
C ALA A 133 -7.80 -12.28 -1.87
N THR A 134 -8.02 -11.43 -0.86
CA THR A 134 -7.56 -10.04 -0.84
C THR A 134 -6.04 -9.93 -0.93
N TYR A 135 -5.30 -10.80 -0.23
CA TYR A 135 -3.84 -10.86 -0.34
C TYR A 135 -3.38 -11.14 -1.77
N HIS A 136 -3.93 -12.18 -2.41
CA HIS A 136 -3.53 -12.55 -3.77
C HIS A 136 -3.91 -11.48 -4.80
N GLU A 137 -5.07 -10.85 -4.67
CA GLU A 137 -5.48 -9.73 -5.52
C GLU A 137 -4.50 -8.57 -5.43
N ASN A 138 -4.09 -8.19 -4.22
CA ASN A 138 -3.16 -7.09 -4.01
C ASN A 138 -1.73 -7.44 -4.43
N CYS A 139 -1.28 -8.69 -4.20
CA CYS A 139 0.01 -9.16 -4.69
C CYS A 139 0.06 -9.16 -6.23
N LYS A 140 -1.02 -9.60 -6.89
CA LYS A 140 -1.17 -9.52 -8.34
C LYS A 140 -1.14 -8.06 -8.81
N ALA A 141 -1.92 -7.19 -8.17
CA ALA A 141 -1.95 -5.78 -8.50
C ALA A 141 -0.56 -5.13 -8.38
N TRP A 142 0.21 -5.46 -7.34
CA TRP A 142 1.59 -5.00 -7.17
C TRP A 142 2.49 -5.44 -8.33
N ARG A 143 2.49 -6.73 -8.70
CA ARG A 143 3.31 -7.26 -9.81
C ARG A 143 2.93 -6.65 -11.17
N GLU A 144 1.66 -6.33 -11.35
CA GLU A 144 1.12 -5.75 -12.59
C GLU A 144 1.08 -4.22 -12.58
N THR A 145 1.56 -3.55 -11.53
CA THR A 145 1.62 -2.08 -11.48
C THR A 145 2.83 -1.61 -12.28
N PRO A 146 2.68 -0.69 -13.25
CA PRO A 146 3.82 -0.08 -13.93
C PRO A 146 4.82 0.50 -12.93
N LEU A 147 6.11 0.21 -13.12
CA LEU A 147 7.17 0.59 -12.19
C LEU A 147 7.21 2.11 -11.94
N THR A 148 6.91 2.92 -12.97
CA THR A 148 6.84 4.39 -12.87
C THR A 148 5.78 4.85 -11.86
N ILE A 149 4.60 4.24 -11.86
CA ILE A 149 3.51 4.56 -10.92
C ILE A 149 3.90 4.12 -9.52
N LEU A 150 4.46 2.91 -9.40
CA LEU A 150 4.87 2.36 -8.12
C LEU A 150 5.95 3.20 -7.45
N GLU A 151 7.00 3.58 -8.20
CA GLU A 151 8.08 4.42 -7.67
C GLU A 151 7.61 5.83 -7.32
N ALA A 152 6.74 6.45 -8.13
CA ALA A 152 6.17 7.75 -7.80
C ALA A 152 5.43 7.72 -6.44
N HIS A 153 4.60 6.71 -6.20
CA HIS A 153 3.85 6.58 -4.94
C HIS A 153 4.74 6.13 -3.77
N LYS A 154 5.82 5.37 -4.02
CA LYS A 154 6.84 5.07 -3.00
C LYS A 154 7.60 6.34 -2.58
N GLN A 155 7.96 7.20 -3.54
CA GLN A 155 8.64 8.48 -3.29
C GLN A 155 7.78 9.45 -2.48
N SER A 156 6.45 9.40 -2.64
CA SER A 156 5.53 10.14 -1.78
C SER A 156 5.57 9.72 -0.30
N GLY A 157 6.19 8.58 0.02
CA GLY A 157 6.38 8.13 1.40
C GLY A 157 5.06 7.85 2.13
N ARG A 158 5.01 8.21 3.43
CA ARG A 158 3.80 8.02 4.28
C ARG A 158 2.89 9.24 4.26
N THR A 159 2.61 9.75 3.07
CA THR A 159 1.69 10.86 2.83
C THR A 159 0.37 10.37 2.24
N GLN A 160 -0.61 11.25 2.13
CA GLN A 160 -1.89 10.93 1.49
C GLN A 160 -1.69 10.45 0.05
N ASP A 161 -0.76 11.04 -0.70
CA ASP A 161 -0.44 10.65 -2.07
C ASP A 161 0.23 9.27 -2.14
N GLY A 162 0.96 8.89 -1.09
CA GLY A 162 1.60 7.58 -0.97
C GLY A 162 0.65 6.43 -0.61
N LEU A 163 -0.65 6.67 -0.41
CA LEU A 163 -1.61 5.60 -0.08
C LEU A 163 -1.72 4.55 -1.19
N TRP A 164 -1.79 3.29 -0.79
CA TRP A 164 -1.93 2.16 -1.72
C TRP A 164 -3.19 2.27 -2.59
N SER A 165 -4.29 2.79 -2.05
CA SER A 165 -5.52 3.05 -2.80
C SER A 165 -5.31 4.03 -3.95
N ASN A 166 -4.45 5.03 -3.78
CA ASN A 166 -4.14 6.02 -4.80
C ASN A 166 -3.25 5.41 -5.88
N CYS A 167 -2.28 4.58 -5.49
CA CYS A 167 -1.47 3.81 -6.43
C CYS A 167 -2.35 2.90 -7.32
N LEU A 168 -3.31 2.19 -6.73
CA LEU A 168 -4.26 1.36 -7.49
C LEU A 168 -5.20 2.18 -8.38
N ALA A 169 -5.55 3.41 -7.99
CA ALA A 169 -6.32 4.33 -8.83
C ALA A 169 -5.49 4.79 -10.03
N ALA A 170 -4.26 5.27 -9.80
CA ALA A 170 -3.32 5.66 -10.86
C ALA A 170 -3.06 4.52 -11.85
N ARG A 171 -2.90 3.29 -11.35
CA ARG A 171 -2.79 2.08 -12.19
C ARG A 171 -4.00 1.90 -13.11
N ARG A 172 -5.22 2.05 -12.60
CA ARG A 172 -6.44 1.90 -13.42
C ARG A 172 -6.52 2.96 -14.53
N ILE A 173 -6.16 4.20 -14.21
CA ILE A 173 -6.07 5.29 -15.19
C ILE A 173 -5.08 4.92 -16.29
N ALA A 174 -3.86 4.48 -15.92
CA ALA A 174 -2.80 4.15 -16.87
C ALA A 174 -3.13 2.94 -17.78
N LEU A 175 -3.95 2.00 -17.29
CA LEU A 175 -4.43 0.87 -18.08
C LEU A 175 -5.64 1.22 -18.98
N GLY A 176 -6.08 2.49 -18.99
CA GLY A 176 -7.28 2.90 -19.73
C GLY A 176 -8.56 2.26 -19.18
N LEU A 177 -8.53 1.72 -17.95
CA LEU A 177 -9.67 1.13 -17.25
C LEU A 177 -10.53 2.20 -16.56
N GLU A 178 -10.40 3.46 -16.99
CA GLU A 178 -11.29 4.53 -16.57
C GLU A 178 -12.71 4.07 -16.84
N SER A 179 -13.47 3.90 -15.75
CA SER A 179 -14.87 3.53 -15.84
C SER A 179 -15.51 4.56 -16.77
N LYS A 180 -15.92 4.12 -17.96
CA LYS A 180 -16.80 4.88 -18.85
C LYS A 180 -18.00 5.23 -18.00
N LYS A 181 -17.93 6.37 -17.29
CA LYS A 181 -19.04 6.98 -16.60
C LYS A 181 -20.07 7.09 -17.68
N HIS A 182 -21.07 6.20 -17.59
CA HIS A 182 -22.18 6.15 -18.52
C HIS A 182 -22.72 7.57 -18.56
N SER A 183 -22.37 8.27 -19.64
CA SER A 183 -22.98 9.52 -20.03
C SER A 183 -24.42 9.18 -20.38
N ARG A 184 -25.25 8.93 -19.37
CA ARG A 184 -26.69 9.06 -19.45
C ARG A 184 -26.97 10.55 -19.54
N ARG A 185 -26.58 11.15 -20.66
CA ARG A 185 -27.27 12.33 -21.19
C ARG A 185 -28.60 11.78 -21.70
N LYS A 186 -29.67 12.11 -20.98
CA LYS A 186 -31.04 12.04 -21.49
C LYS A 186 -31.21 13.06 -22.61
#